data_AF-A0A353A0Y3-F1
#
_entry.id   AF-A0A353A0Y3-F1
#
_cell.length_a   1.000
_cell.length_b   1.000
_cell.length_c   1.000
_cell.angle_alpha   90.00
_cell.angle_beta   90.00
_cell.angle_gamma   90.00
#
_symmetry.space_group_name_H-M   'P 1'
#
loop_
_entity.id
_entity.type
_entity.pdbx_description
1 polymer ?
#
loop_
_entity_poly.entity_id
_entity_poly.type
_entity_poly.pdbx_seq_one_letter_code
_entity_poly.pdbx_strand_id
1 'polypeptide(L)'
;MTDMLTALLLLPAGITAVAADTGRVTCPPAFPATSRHASADSIQAEAERQVRARFGQHYGCSALAFCGLCATLGTPMDERQLRSMSDSFAGGVAHRFGDGTCGALLGAVQALSMYASGDRHKHWRLAREVCDALQSQEGGTKCSDIYGKHKFDHCDACVFCAVRKVVEILHREGDISTRTLQFVEARPSGTAGATIPAGQAE
;
A
#
# COMPACT_ATOMS: atom_id res chain seq x y z
N MET A 1 -48.79 9.52 48.90
CA MET A 1 -47.39 9.78 48.51
C MET A 1 -46.68 8.43 48.35
N THR A 2 -47.21 7.43 47.65
CA THR A 2 -47.37 7.27 46.19
C THR A 2 -46.08 7.45 45.40
N ASP A 3 -45.38 6.31 45.31
CA ASP A 3 -44.72 5.70 44.15
C ASP A 3 -43.48 6.35 43.51
N MET A 4 -42.33 5.86 44.00
CA MET A 4 -40.99 5.95 43.40
C MET A 4 -40.64 4.69 42.57
N LEU A 5 -41.60 4.14 41.83
CA LEU A 5 -41.36 3.11 40.83
C LEU A 5 -42.35 3.27 39.68
N THR A 6 -41.87 3.14 38.45
CA THR A 6 -42.61 3.11 37.17
C THR A 6 -42.68 4.43 36.40
N ALA A 7 -41.60 4.79 35.70
CA ALA A 7 -41.66 5.59 34.46
C ALA A 7 -40.30 5.53 33.71
N LEU A 8 -39.88 4.33 33.31
CA LEU A 8 -38.78 4.15 32.34
C LEU A 8 -39.27 3.34 31.13
N LEU A 9 -40.39 3.77 30.55
CA LEU A 9 -40.91 3.27 29.29
C LEU A 9 -41.49 4.45 28.55
N LEU A 10 -40.72 5.01 27.60
CA LEU A 10 -41.17 5.77 26.42
C LEU A 10 -39.91 6.13 25.62
N LEU A 11 -39.31 5.12 24.99
CA LEU A 11 -38.39 5.32 23.86
C LEU A 11 -39.23 5.81 22.67
N PRO A 12 -38.88 6.93 22.00
CA PRO A 12 -39.39 7.17 20.66
C PRO A 12 -38.80 6.12 19.72
N ALA A 13 -39.68 5.20 19.30
CA ALA A 13 -39.47 4.31 18.17
C ALA A 13 -39.20 5.17 16.93
N GLY A 14 -38.01 5.05 16.34
CA GLY A 14 -37.70 5.78 15.10
C GLY A 14 -36.24 6.04 14.80
N ILE A 15 -35.32 5.14 15.18
CA ILE A 15 -34.04 5.03 14.47
C ILE A 15 -34.04 3.63 13.89
N THR A 16 -34.53 3.51 12.65
CA THR A 16 -34.20 2.34 11.84
C THR A 16 -32.70 2.33 11.72
N ALA A 17 -32.05 1.38 12.41
CA ALA A 17 -30.68 1.02 12.13
C ALA A 17 -30.62 0.76 10.62
N VAL A 18 -29.90 1.61 9.89
CA VAL A 18 -29.48 1.29 8.53
C VAL A 18 -28.65 0.02 8.73
N ALA A 19 -29.20 -1.10 8.27
CA ALA A 19 -28.46 -2.35 8.22
C ALA A 19 -27.14 -2.00 7.52
N ALA A 20 -26.03 -2.11 8.25
CA ALA A 20 -24.72 -2.06 7.64
C ALA A 20 -24.73 -3.21 6.64
N ASP A 21 -24.84 -2.86 5.36
CA ASP A 21 -24.83 -3.79 4.27
C ASP A 21 -23.56 -4.63 4.42
N THR A 22 -23.76 -5.88 4.82
CA THR A 22 -22.75 -6.93 4.81
C THR A 22 -22.58 -7.38 3.37
N GLY A 23 -22.30 -6.41 2.50
CA GLY A 23 -21.87 -6.62 1.14
C GLY A 23 -20.49 -7.24 1.22
N ARG A 24 -20.46 -8.57 1.07
CA ARG A 24 -19.26 -9.37 0.82
C ARG A 24 -18.26 -8.55 -0.01
N VAL A 25 -17.21 -8.04 0.63
CA VAL A 25 -16.00 -7.71 -0.10
C VAL A 25 -15.35 -9.05 -0.36
N THR A 26 -15.74 -9.66 -1.47
CA THR A 26 -14.92 -10.69 -2.11
C THR A 26 -13.52 -10.11 -2.19
N CYS A 27 -12.53 -10.74 -1.53
CA CYS A 27 -11.13 -10.34 -1.66
C CYS A 27 -10.83 -10.17 -3.15
N PRO A 28 -10.58 -8.94 -3.64
CA PRO A 28 -10.08 -8.76 -4.99
C PRO A 28 -8.71 -9.44 -5.05
N PRO A 29 -8.28 -9.93 -6.21
CA PRO A 29 -7.11 -10.77 -6.31
C PRO A 29 -5.93 -10.01 -5.69
N ALA A 30 -5.26 -10.64 -4.72
CA ALA A 30 -3.92 -10.25 -4.31
C ALA A 30 -3.16 -9.93 -5.60
N PHE A 31 -2.58 -8.73 -5.73
CA PHE A 31 -1.71 -8.43 -6.87
C PHE A 31 -0.60 -9.47 -6.82
N PRO A 32 -0.64 -10.52 -7.65
CA PRO A 32 0.38 -11.53 -7.60
C PRO A 32 1.58 -10.87 -8.25
N ALA A 33 2.73 -10.87 -7.60
CA ALA A 33 3.90 -10.27 -8.21
C ALA A 33 4.20 -11.00 -9.54
N THR A 34 3.92 -10.34 -10.65
CA THR A 34 3.62 -11.02 -11.92
C THR A 34 4.85 -11.51 -12.67
N SER A 35 6.06 -11.30 -12.17
CA SER A 35 7.25 -11.51 -12.98
C SER A 35 8.42 -12.16 -12.24
N ARG A 36 8.91 -13.24 -12.84
CA ARG A 36 10.28 -13.72 -12.60
C ARG A 36 11.23 -12.68 -13.19
N HIS A 37 11.92 -11.95 -12.32
CA HIS A 37 12.88 -10.95 -12.74
C HIS A 37 14.28 -11.57 -12.75
N ALA A 38 15.07 -11.38 -13.82
CA ALA A 38 16.40 -11.98 -13.92
C ALA A 38 17.48 -11.16 -13.19
N SER A 39 17.21 -9.88 -12.93
CA SER A 39 18.16 -8.91 -12.33
C SER A 39 17.42 -7.76 -11.62
N ALA A 40 18.15 -6.99 -10.80
CA ALA A 40 17.65 -5.73 -10.22
C ALA A 40 17.08 -4.78 -11.28
N ASP A 41 17.79 -4.62 -12.40
CA ASP A 41 17.38 -3.76 -13.51
C ASP A 41 16.06 -4.20 -14.12
N SER A 42 15.83 -5.52 -14.20
CA SER A 42 14.55 -6.03 -14.71
C SER A 42 13.38 -5.81 -13.74
N ILE A 43 13.64 -5.75 -12.43
CA ILE A 43 12.63 -5.36 -11.42
C ILE A 43 12.35 -3.85 -11.54
N GLN A 44 13.40 -3.03 -11.66
CA GLN A 44 13.25 -1.59 -11.85
C GLN A 44 12.44 -1.28 -13.11
N ALA A 45 12.77 -1.92 -14.23
CA ALA A 45 12.04 -1.75 -15.48
C ALA A 45 10.55 -2.10 -15.34
N GLU A 46 10.21 -3.15 -14.60
CA GLU A 46 8.81 -3.47 -14.30
C GLU A 46 8.16 -2.44 -13.39
N ALA A 47 8.85 -1.99 -12.35
CA ALA A 47 8.34 -0.93 -11.47
C ALA A 47 8.04 0.35 -12.25
N GLU A 48 8.92 0.76 -13.16
CA GLU A 48 8.65 1.89 -14.02
C GLU A 48 7.49 1.62 -15.01
N ARG A 49 7.34 0.40 -15.54
CA ARG A 49 6.17 0.03 -16.37
C ARG A 49 4.87 0.15 -15.57
N GLN A 50 4.83 -0.36 -14.34
CA GLN A 50 3.67 -0.30 -13.47
C GLN A 50 3.30 1.13 -13.09
N VAL A 51 4.29 2.00 -12.87
CA VAL A 51 4.07 3.45 -12.70
C VAL A 51 3.47 4.06 -13.96
N ARG A 52 4.10 3.85 -15.13
CA ARG A 52 3.64 4.41 -16.42
C ARG A 52 2.23 3.94 -16.78
N ALA A 53 1.88 2.70 -16.47
CA ALA A 53 0.55 2.16 -16.71
C ALA A 53 -0.55 2.98 -16.00
N ARG A 54 -0.22 3.67 -14.91
CA ARG A 54 -1.15 4.46 -14.08
C ARG A 54 -1.14 5.97 -14.40
N PHE A 55 -0.26 6.42 -15.30
CA PHE A 55 -0.28 7.80 -15.75
C PHE A 55 -1.59 8.14 -16.46
N GLY A 56 -2.10 9.35 -16.25
CA GLY A 56 -3.38 9.80 -16.80
C GLY A 56 -4.62 9.21 -16.13
N GLN A 57 -4.48 8.36 -15.10
CA GLN A 57 -5.60 7.72 -14.40
C GLN A 57 -5.99 8.40 -13.07
N HIS A 58 -5.70 9.70 -12.92
CA HIS A 58 -5.97 10.50 -11.71
C HIS A 58 -5.22 10.06 -10.44
N TYR A 59 -4.05 9.45 -10.56
CA TYR A 59 -3.20 9.10 -9.41
C TYR A 59 -2.36 10.31 -9.00
N GLY A 60 -2.32 10.63 -7.70
CA GLY A 60 -1.32 11.55 -7.16
C GLY A 60 0.09 10.95 -7.20
N CYS A 61 1.12 11.80 -7.08
CA CYS A 61 2.53 11.36 -7.15
C CYS A 61 2.89 10.30 -6.09
N SER A 62 2.30 10.37 -4.90
CA SER A 62 2.43 9.36 -3.86
C SER A 62 1.79 8.03 -4.25
N ALA A 63 0.57 8.07 -4.79
CA ALA A 63 -0.15 6.88 -5.23
C ALA A 63 0.53 6.20 -6.42
N LEU A 64 1.09 6.97 -7.35
CA LEU A 64 1.90 6.44 -8.46
C LEU A 64 3.09 5.61 -7.94
N ALA A 65 3.88 6.18 -7.02
CA ALA A 65 5.03 5.49 -6.43
C ALA A 65 4.61 4.24 -5.65
N PHE A 66 3.62 4.38 -4.75
CA PHE A 66 3.18 3.31 -3.87
C PHE A 66 2.50 2.17 -4.64
N CYS A 67 1.50 2.46 -5.47
CA CYS A 67 0.79 1.46 -6.24
C CYS A 67 1.70 0.79 -7.28
N GLY A 68 2.61 1.56 -7.92
CA GLY A 68 3.58 0.99 -8.86
C GLY A 68 4.50 -0.04 -8.22
N LEU A 69 5.06 0.26 -7.05
CA LEU A 69 5.88 -0.69 -6.28
C LEU A 69 5.06 -1.90 -5.81
N CYS A 70 3.85 -1.68 -5.27
CA CYS A 70 2.99 -2.76 -4.81
C CYS A 70 2.51 -3.69 -5.94
N ALA A 71 2.23 -3.15 -7.13
CA ALA A 71 1.91 -3.97 -8.30
C ALA A 71 3.12 -4.78 -8.78
N THR A 72 4.33 -4.26 -8.61
CA THR A 72 5.58 -4.93 -9.00
C THR A 72 5.96 -6.06 -8.03
N LEU A 73 5.88 -5.78 -6.73
CA LEU A 73 6.37 -6.67 -5.67
C LEU A 73 5.26 -7.57 -5.10
N GLY A 74 4.01 -7.29 -5.45
CA GLY A 74 2.82 -8.03 -5.04
C GLY A 74 2.35 -7.71 -3.62
N THR A 75 1.03 -7.70 -3.43
CA THR A 75 0.39 -7.39 -2.13
C THR A 75 -1.00 -8.03 -2.07
N PRO A 76 -1.48 -8.43 -0.87
CA PRO A 76 -2.85 -8.89 -0.70
C PRO A 76 -3.90 -7.76 -0.77
N MET A 77 -3.49 -6.48 -0.79
CA MET A 77 -4.39 -5.34 -0.87
C MET A 77 -4.82 -5.05 -2.31
N ASP A 78 -6.05 -4.60 -2.50
CA ASP A 78 -6.53 -4.15 -3.80
C ASP A 78 -6.01 -2.74 -4.15
N GLU A 79 -6.01 -2.40 -5.45
CA GLU A 79 -5.47 -1.13 -5.92
C GLU A 79 -6.21 0.11 -5.39
N ARG A 80 -7.52 -0.01 -5.12
CA ARG A 80 -8.31 1.09 -4.55
C ARG A 80 -7.88 1.37 -3.11
N GLN A 81 -7.62 0.33 -2.32
CA GLN A 81 -7.08 0.45 -0.97
C GLN A 81 -5.69 1.09 -1.00
N LEU A 82 -4.79 0.60 -1.87
CA LEU A 82 -3.45 1.14 -2.01
C LEU A 82 -3.48 2.64 -2.37
N ARG A 83 -4.33 3.02 -3.34
CA ARG A 83 -4.52 4.42 -3.71
C ARG A 83 -5.07 5.22 -2.53
N SER A 84 -6.12 4.75 -1.87
CA SER A 84 -6.71 5.45 -0.71
C SER A 84 -5.72 5.67 0.43
N MET A 85 -4.77 4.76 0.63
CA MET A 85 -3.75 4.86 1.68
C MET A 85 -2.63 5.86 1.35
N SER A 86 -2.48 6.25 0.08
CA SER A 86 -1.33 7.01 -0.40
C SER A 86 -1.70 8.36 -1.03
N ASP A 87 -2.90 8.52 -1.61
CA ASP A 87 -3.31 9.73 -2.33
C ASP A 87 -3.28 10.99 -1.44
N SER A 88 -3.57 10.82 -0.14
CA SER A 88 -3.49 11.89 0.86
C SER A 88 -2.10 12.52 1.00
N PHE A 89 -1.04 11.94 0.43
CA PHE A 89 0.31 12.49 0.43
C PHE A 89 0.65 13.31 -0.83
N ALA A 90 -0.24 13.35 -1.82
CA ALA A 90 0.00 14.03 -3.08
C ALA A 90 0.03 15.57 -2.94
N GLY A 91 0.91 16.23 -3.70
CA GLY A 91 1.05 17.68 -3.69
C GLY A 91 1.61 18.25 -2.37
N GLY A 92 2.44 17.48 -1.66
CA GLY A 92 2.76 17.73 -0.26
C GLY A 92 1.65 17.16 0.62
N VAL A 93 1.98 16.59 1.79
CA VAL A 93 1.00 15.93 2.68
C VAL A 93 -0.29 16.74 2.81
N ALA A 94 -1.43 16.16 2.43
CA ALA A 94 -2.74 16.80 2.39
C ALA A 94 -2.80 18.08 1.53
N HIS A 95 -2.15 18.08 0.36
CA HIS A 95 -1.99 19.24 -0.53
C HIS A 95 -1.34 20.46 0.13
N ARG A 96 -0.58 20.24 1.22
CA ARG A 96 0.25 21.27 1.86
C ARG A 96 1.49 21.51 1.02
N PHE A 97 1.31 22.03 -0.17
CA PHE A 97 2.36 22.14 -1.18
C PHE A 97 3.54 23.00 -0.73
N GLY A 98 3.27 24.08 0.00
CA GLY A 98 4.27 25.06 0.44
C GLY A 98 5.30 24.51 1.45
N ASP A 99 4.89 23.58 2.31
CA ASP A 99 5.70 23.09 3.44
C ASP A 99 5.72 21.56 3.59
N GLY A 100 4.91 20.84 2.81
CA GLY A 100 4.75 19.40 2.87
C GLY A 100 5.88 18.64 2.17
N THR A 101 6.19 17.47 2.71
CA THR A 101 7.12 16.51 2.12
C THR A 101 6.60 15.99 0.78
N CYS A 102 7.51 15.75 -0.17
CA CYS A 102 7.20 15.19 -1.48
C CYS A 102 6.36 13.91 -1.37
N GLY A 103 5.22 13.87 -2.08
CA GLY A 103 4.32 12.71 -2.05
C GLY A 103 4.97 11.44 -2.62
N ALA A 104 5.72 11.56 -3.71
CA ALA A 104 6.42 10.43 -4.31
C ALA A 104 7.40 9.77 -3.31
N LEU A 105 8.10 10.58 -2.52
CA LEU A 105 8.96 10.09 -1.44
C LEU A 105 8.18 9.27 -0.42
N LEU A 106 7.06 9.83 0.06
CA LEU A 106 6.24 9.19 1.08
C LEU A 106 5.64 7.87 0.58
N GLY A 107 5.11 7.85 -0.64
CA GLY A 107 4.60 6.61 -1.25
C GLY A 107 5.68 5.55 -1.42
N ALA A 108 6.89 5.94 -1.82
CA ALA A 108 8.01 5.01 -1.95
C ALA A 108 8.49 4.47 -0.59
N VAL A 109 8.64 5.33 0.43
CA VAL A 109 9.02 4.93 1.80
C VAL A 109 7.95 4.05 2.45
N GLN A 110 6.67 4.30 2.15
CA GLN A 110 5.56 3.45 2.57
C GLN A 110 5.70 2.04 1.98
N ALA A 111 5.95 1.91 0.66
CA ALA A 111 6.20 0.61 0.04
C ALA A 111 7.47 -0.06 0.60
N LEU A 112 8.58 0.68 0.74
CA LEU A 112 9.81 0.18 1.35
C LEU A 112 9.53 -0.45 2.72
N SER A 113 8.71 0.22 3.55
CA SER A 113 8.37 -0.25 4.88
C SER A 113 7.49 -1.52 4.89
N MET A 114 6.76 -1.79 3.80
CA MET A 114 6.00 -3.02 3.65
C MET A 114 6.87 -4.22 3.31
N TYR A 115 7.94 -4.02 2.51
CA TYR A 115 8.73 -5.12 1.96
C TYR A 115 10.09 -5.33 2.64
N ALA A 116 10.67 -4.30 3.25
CA ALA A 116 11.93 -4.45 3.96
C ALA A 116 11.75 -5.33 5.21
N SER A 117 12.65 -6.27 5.42
CA SER A 117 12.75 -7.04 6.66
C SER A 117 13.66 -6.34 7.66
N GLY A 118 13.63 -6.79 8.92
CA GLY A 118 14.56 -6.38 9.95
C GLY A 118 13.93 -5.48 11.01
N ASP A 119 14.77 -4.73 11.71
CA ASP A 119 14.34 -3.92 12.85
C ASP A 119 14.09 -2.45 12.47
N ARG A 120 13.56 -1.69 13.44
CA ARG A 120 13.30 -0.26 13.29
C ARG A 120 14.53 0.55 12.85
N HIS A 121 15.73 0.17 13.29
CA HIS A 121 16.95 0.89 12.94
C HIS A 121 17.33 0.69 11.47
N LYS A 122 17.20 -0.54 10.95
CA LYS A 122 17.32 -0.83 9.52
C LYS A 122 16.29 -0.01 8.74
N HIS A 123 15.02 -0.02 9.13
CA HIS A 123 13.98 0.73 8.41
C HIS A 123 14.27 2.24 8.34
N TRP A 124 14.73 2.85 9.45
CA TRP A 124 15.12 4.27 9.45
C TRP A 124 16.32 4.56 8.55
N ARG A 125 17.34 3.70 8.56
CA ARG A 125 18.50 3.82 7.67
C ARG A 125 18.07 3.76 6.21
N LEU A 126 17.27 2.76 5.84
CA LEU A 126 16.84 2.56 4.45
C LEU A 126 15.91 3.69 3.98
N ALA A 127 14.99 4.15 4.81
CA ALA A 127 14.16 5.30 4.48
C ALA A 127 15.00 6.58 4.25
N ARG A 128 16.06 6.79 5.06
CA ARG A 128 17.00 7.89 4.85
C ARG A 128 17.73 7.77 3.51
N GLU A 129 18.15 6.58 3.09
CA GLU A 129 18.77 6.38 1.77
C GLU A 129 17.84 6.78 0.61
N VAL A 130 16.52 6.57 0.72
CA VAL A 130 15.54 7.05 -0.27
C VAL A 130 15.42 8.58 -0.24
N CYS A 131 15.37 9.17 0.95
CA CYS A 131 15.36 10.63 1.11
C CYS A 131 16.62 11.27 0.50
N ASP A 132 17.79 10.70 0.77
CA ASP A 132 19.08 11.22 0.30
C ASP A 132 19.19 11.10 -1.23
N ALA A 133 18.69 10.01 -1.82
CA ALA A 133 18.64 9.86 -3.28
C ALA A 133 17.76 10.93 -3.94
N LEU A 134 16.56 11.18 -3.39
CA LEU A 134 15.68 12.22 -3.90
C LEU A 134 16.28 13.62 -3.71
N GLN A 135 16.85 13.89 -2.54
CA GLN A 135 17.52 15.17 -2.24
C GLN A 135 18.66 15.42 -3.23
N SER A 136 19.46 14.38 -3.53
CA SER A 136 20.59 14.48 -4.45
C SER A 136 20.14 14.68 -5.91
N GLN A 137 19.08 13.99 -6.35
CA GLN A 137 18.67 14.02 -7.75
C GLN A 137 17.75 15.21 -8.06
N GLU A 138 16.79 15.50 -7.19
CA GLU A 138 15.72 16.48 -7.41
C GLU A 138 16.01 17.82 -6.71
N GLY A 139 17.00 17.84 -5.80
CA GLY A 139 17.43 19.04 -5.07
C GLY A 139 16.62 19.36 -3.81
N GLY A 140 15.72 18.48 -3.39
CA GLY A 140 14.87 18.71 -2.22
C GLY A 140 14.08 17.47 -1.80
N THR A 141 13.52 17.53 -0.60
CA THR A 141 12.50 16.56 -0.11
C THR A 141 11.16 17.22 0.18
N LYS A 142 11.08 18.56 0.18
CA LYS A 142 9.82 19.32 0.24
C LYS A 142 9.25 19.49 -1.16
N CYS A 143 7.93 19.38 -1.28
CA CYS A 143 7.25 19.44 -2.57
C CYS A 143 7.46 20.80 -3.27
N SER A 144 7.37 21.89 -2.51
CA SER A 144 7.60 23.26 -2.98
C SER A 144 9.02 23.51 -3.46
N ASP A 145 10.03 22.99 -2.75
CA ASP A 145 11.44 23.19 -3.10
C ASP A 145 11.75 22.56 -4.48
N ILE A 146 11.27 21.32 -4.68
CA ILE A 146 11.44 20.60 -5.95
C ILE A 146 10.64 21.30 -7.07
N TYR A 147 9.39 21.67 -6.79
CA TYR A 147 8.56 22.37 -7.76
C TYR A 147 9.11 23.74 -8.16
N GLY A 148 9.64 24.50 -7.20
CA GLY A 148 10.23 25.82 -7.44
C GLY A 148 11.32 25.75 -8.50
N LYS A 149 12.08 24.64 -8.50
CA LYS A 149 13.17 24.34 -9.42
C LYS A 149 12.71 23.76 -10.77
N HIS A 150 11.70 22.88 -10.78
CA HIS A 150 11.39 22.05 -11.97
C HIS A 150 9.96 22.16 -12.54
N LYS A 151 9.05 22.85 -11.86
CA LYS A 151 7.61 22.97 -12.22
C LYS A 151 6.87 21.62 -12.28
N PHE A 152 5.59 21.62 -12.68
CA PHE A 152 4.67 20.46 -12.56
C PHE A 152 5.00 19.30 -13.50
N ASP A 153 5.89 19.51 -14.48
CA ASP A 153 6.32 18.46 -15.41
C ASP A 153 7.29 17.44 -14.78
N HIS A 154 7.61 17.60 -13.48
CA HIS A 154 8.69 16.85 -12.81
C HIS A 154 8.25 15.92 -11.67
N CYS A 155 6.95 15.84 -11.36
CA CYS A 155 6.49 14.85 -10.38
C CYS A 155 6.82 13.42 -10.81
N ASP A 156 6.84 13.15 -12.12
CA ASP A 156 7.23 11.86 -12.68
C ASP A 156 8.70 11.52 -12.38
N ALA A 157 9.61 12.51 -12.46
CA ALA A 157 11.02 12.31 -12.13
C ALA A 157 11.21 11.93 -10.65
N CYS A 158 10.49 12.61 -9.74
CA CYS A 158 10.47 12.23 -8.33
C CYS A 158 9.95 10.80 -8.11
N VAL A 159 8.88 10.42 -8.81
CA VAL A 159 8.32 9.06 -8.72
C VAL A 159 9.34 8.04 -9.20
N PHE A 160 9.92 8.21 -10.39
CA PHE A 160 10.90 7.27 -10.91
C PHE A 160 12.17 7.21 -10.05
N CYS A 161 12.68 8.35 -9.58
CA CYS A 161 13.82 8.41 -8.65
C CYS A 161 13.57 7.53 -7.42
N ALA A 162 12.45 7.77 -6.73
CA ALA A 162 12.12 7.09 -5.49
C ALA A 162 11.84 5.60 -5.71
N VAL A 163 11.08 5.24 -6.76
CA VAL A 163 10.75 3.85 -7.10
C VAL A 163 12.00 3.04 -7.43
N ARG A 164 12.90 3.58 -8.28
CA ARG A 164 14.17 2.91 -8.63
C ARG A 164 15.02 2.67 -7.39
N LYS A 165 15.11 3.67 -6.51
CA LYS A 165 15.90 3.58 -5.29
C LYS A 165 15.37 2.53 -4.32
N VAL A 166 14.04 2.43 -4.17
CA VAL A 166 13.43 1.39 -3.32
C VAL A 166 13.73 -0.01 -3.85
N VAL A 167 13.59 -0.24 -5.16
CA VAL A 167 13.93 -1.53 -5.77
C VAL A 167 15.41 -1.87 -5.58
N GLU A 168 16.30 -0.90 -5.80
CA GLU A 168 17.74 -1.06 -5.58
C GLU A 168 18.04 -1.50 -4.13
N ILE A 169 17.49 -0.77 -3.17
CA ILE A 169 17.67 -1.04 -1.73
C ILE A 169 17.15 -2.43 -1.38
N LEU A 170 15.88 -2.73 -1.70
CA LEU A 170 15.27 -4.00 -1.33
C LEU A 170 16.01 -5.19 -1.94
N HIS A 171 16.47 -5.06 -3.19
CA HIS A 171 17.23 -6.11 -3.85
C HIS A 171 18.60 -6.30 -3.19
N ARG A 172 19.32 -5.21 -2.91
CA ARG A 172 20.65 -5.22 -2.27
C ARG A 172 20.61 -5.79 -0.86
N GLU A 173 19.55 -5.52 -0.10
CA GLU A 173 19.35 -6.03 1.26
C GLU A 173 18.83 -7.48 1.27
N GLY A 174 18.53 -8.07 0.10
CA GLY A 174 18.01 -9.43 -0.03
C GLY A 174 16.52 -9.58 0.34
N ASP A 175 15.83 -8.47 0.55
CA ASP A 175 14.40 -8.43 0.92
C ASP A 175 13.49 -8.80 -0.25
N ILE A 176 13.97 -8.58 -1.48
CA ILE A 176 13.33 -9.08 -2.71
C ILE A 176 14.35 -9.86 -3.54
N SER A 177 13.94 -11.01 -4.08
CA SER A 177 14.80 -11.85 -4.92
C SER A 177 14.25 -12.02 -6.33
N THR A 178 15.16 -12.33 -7.25
CA THR A 178 14.89 -12.66 -8.65
C THR A 178 14.16 -14.00 -8.84
N ARG A 179 14.08 -14.85 -7.81
CA ARG A 179 13.54 -16.22 -7.91
C ARG A 179 12.21 -16.46 -7.18
N THR A 180 11.87 -15.68 -6.17
CA THR A 180 10.79 -16.06 -5.26
C THR A 180 9.84 -14.91 -5.01
N LEU A 181 8.81 -14.87 -5.84
CA LEU A 181 7.47 -14.45 -5.43
C LEU A 181 6.61 -15.71 -5.61
N GLN A 182 6.84 -16.70 -4.73
CA GLN A 182 6.02 -17.90 -4.73
C GLN A 182 4.64 -17.55 -4.20
N PHE A 183 3.67 -17.69 -5.10
CA PHE A 183 2.25 -17.73 -4.83
C PHE A 183 2.00 -18.65 -3.63
N VAL A 184 1.53 -18.08 -2.52
CA VAL A 184 0.78 -18.88 -1.55
C VAL A 184 -0.60 -19.07 -2.17
N GLU A 185 -0.77 -20.13 -2.96
CA GLU A 185 -2.12 -20.61 -3.25
C GLU A 185 -2.79 -20.90 -1.90
N ALA A 186 -3.94 -20.27 -1.67
CA ALA A 186 -4.75 -20.56 -0.50
C ALA A 186 -5.01 -22.08 -0.48
N ARG A 187 -4.49 -22.77 0.54
CA ARG A 187 -4.84 -24.17 0.82
C ARG A 187 -6.37 -24.26 0.84
N PRO A 188 -7.01 -25.13 0.04
CA PRO A 188 -8.42 -25.38 0.21
C PRO A 188 -8.60 -25.92 1.63
N SER A 189 -9.38 -25.20 2.45
CA SER A 189 -9.81 -25.67 3.75
C SER A 189 -10.63 -26.93 3.53
N GLY A 190 -10.00 -28.09 3.75
CA GLY A 190 -10.69 -29.36 3.69
C GLY A 190 -11.77 -29.41 4.75
N THR A 191 -13.01 -29.58 4.32
CA THR A 191 -14.10 -30.12 5.14
C THR A 191 -14.79 -31.22 4.35
N ALA A 192 -14.26 -32.44 4.47
CA ALA A 192 -15.00 -33.66 4.17
C ALA A 192 -15.06 -34.47 5.47
N GLY A 193 -16.29 -34.80 5.87
CA GLY A 193 -16.70 -35.12 7.23
C GLY A 193 -16.00 -36.31 7.87
N ALA A 194 -15.71 -36.15 9.17
CA ALA A 194 -15.53 -37.27 10.08
C ALA A 194 -16.93 -37.82 10.44
N THR A 195 -17.25 -39.00 9.94
CA THR A 195 -18.42 -39.78 10.35
C THR A 195 -18.15 -40.40 11.72
N ILE A 196 -19.00 -40.11 12.70
CA ILE A 196 -19.01 -40.75 14.02
C ILE A 196 -19.59 -42.17 13.86
N PRO A 197 -18.94 -43.24 14.36
CA PRO A 197 -19.55 -44.55 14.39
C PRO A 197 -20.58 -44.61 15.53
N ALA A 198 -21.85 -44.76 15.18
CA ALA A 198 -22.88 -45.17 16.12
C ALA A 198 -22.70 -46.66 16.42
N GLY A 199 -22.50 -46.99 17.69
CA GLY A 199 -22.58 -48.36 18.17
C GLY A 199 -24.02 -48.88 18.06
N GLN A 200 -24.17 -50.17 17.75
CA GLN A 200 -25.35 -50.94 18.08
C GLN A 200 -24.91 -52.13 18.94
N ALA A 201 -25.44 -52.12 20.16
CA ALA A 201 -25.66 -53.32 20.94
C ALA A 201 -26.80 -54.10 20.28
N GLU A 202 -26.53 -55.35 19.90
CA GLU A 202 -27.26 -56.59 20.21
C GLU A 202 -26.69 -57.74 19.36
#